data_AF-A0A2E7FME0-F1
#
_entry.id   AF-A0A2E7FME0-F1
#
_cell.length_a   1.000
_cell.length_b   1.000
_cell.length_c   1.000
_cell.angle_alpha   90.00
_cell.angle_beta   90.00
_cell.angle_gamma   90.00
#
_symmetry.space_group_name_H-M   'P 1'
#
loop_
_entity.id
_entity.type
_entity.pdbx_description
1 polymer ?
#
loop_
_entity_poly.entity_id
_entity_poly.type
_entity_poly.pdbx_seq_one_letter_code
_entity_poly.pdbx_strand_id
1 'polypeptide(L)' 'MQWLLEDGINIGKAILIALIIFVVGLWITGAIKSKLRGTMEKWNVDPALVSFGTGIIFYVLMIAVVLAAVRRLASRPPLS' A
#
# COMPACT_ATOMS: atom_id res chain seq x y z
N MET A 1 29.14 11.83 19.27
CA MET A 1 27.75 12.35 19.26
C MET A 1 27.16 12.51 17.86
N GLN A 2 27.94 12.78 16.81
CA GLN A 2 27.41 12.86 15.42
C GLN A 2 26.75 11.57 14.91
N TRP A 3 27.27 10.39 15.30
CA TRP A 3 26.73 9.07 14.93
C TRP A 3 25.29 8.82 15.40
N LEU A 4 24.87 9.36 16.55
CA LEU A 4 23.48 9.23 17.03
C LEU A 4 22.50 10.11 16.25
N LEU A 5 22.98 11.26 15.76
CA LEU A 5 22.15 12.19 14.99
C LEU A 5 21.94 11.68 13.57
N GLU A 6 22.96 11.07 12.96
CA GLU A 6 22.85 10.47 11.62
C GLU A 6 21.96 9.22 11.61
N ASP A 7 22.11 8.33 12.58
CA ASP A 7 21.25 7.13 12.71
C ASP A 7 19.78 7.50 12.95
N GLY A 8 19.52 8.50 13.81
CA GLY A 8 18.17 8.99 14.08
C GLY A 8 17.49 9.56 12.84
N ILE A 9 18.22 10.34 12.02
CA ILE A 9 17.69 10.92 10.78
C ILE A 9 17.37 9.83 9.74
N ASN A 10 18.19 8.79 9.64
CA ASN A 10 17.98 7.70 8.70
C ASN A 10 16.74 6.87 9.03
N ILE A 11 16.52 6.57 10.32
CA ILE A 11 15.32 5.87 10.80
C ILE A 11 14.07 6.70 10.54
N GLY A 12 14.11 7.99 10.86
CA GLY A 12 12.99 8.91 10.64
C GLY A 12 12.58 8.97 9.15
N LYS A 13 13.55 9.04 8.24
CA LYS A 13 13.27 9.02 6.78
C LYS A 13 12.66 7.70 6.32
N ALA A 14 13.13 6.56 6.82
CA ALA A 14 12.60 5.25 6.43
C ALA A 14 11.13 5.09 6.85
N ILE A 15 10.81 5.46 8.09
CA ILE A 15 9.45 5.44 8.63
C ILE A 15 8.54 6.40 7.85
N LEU A 16 9.00 7.63 7.59
CA LEU A 16 8.24 8.61 6.82
C LEU A 16 7.87 8.09 5.43
N ILE A 17 8.82 7.49 4.73
CA ILE A 17 8.58 6.95 3.38
C ILE A 17 7.66 5.74 3.42
N ALA A 18 7.82 4.84 4.40
CA ALA A 18 6.92 3.71 4.57
C ALA A 18 5.46 4.17 4.85
N LEU A 19 5.30 5.24 5.65
CA LEU A 19 3.99 5.83 5.94
C LEU A 19 3.37 6.45 4.68
N ILE A 20 4.16 7.17 3.88
CA ILE A 20 3.71 7.72 2.59
C ILE A 20 3.23 6.59 1.66
N ILE A 21 4.01 5.53 1.50
CA ILE A 21 3.64 4.37 0.66
C ILE A 21 2.33 3.76 1.14
N PHE A 22 2.16 3.59 2.45
CA PHE A 22 0.96 3.01 3.03
C PHE A 22 -0.28 3.86 2.76
N VAL A 23 -0.21 5.17 3.04
CA VAL A 23 -1.33 6.11 2.83
C VAL A 23 -1.70 6.21 1.34
N VAL A 24 -0.70 6.36 0.47
CA VAL A 24 -0.92 6.43 -0.99
C VAL A 24 -1.50 5.12 -1.52
N GLY A 25 -1.00 3.98 -1.05
CA GLY A 25 -1.52 2.67 -1.42
C GLY A 25 -2.98 2.46 -1.02
N LEU A 26 -3.37 2.89 0.19
CA LEU A 26 -4.77 2.85 0.64
C LEU A 26 -5.68 3.67 -0.27
N TRP A 27 -5.25 4.86 -0.67
CA TRP A 27 -6.03 5.71 -1.57
C TRP A 27 -6.16 5.10 -2.97
N ILE A 28 -5.06 4.59 -3.53
CA ILE A 28 -5.05 3.96 -4.85
C ILE A 28 -5.92 2.70 -4.86
N THR A 29 -5.82 1.83 -3.85
CA THR A 29 -6.64 0.61 -3.76
C THR A 29 -8.14 0.93 -3.68
N GLY A 30 -8.52 1.94 -2.92
CA GLY A 30 -9.90 2.43 -2.86
C GLY A 30 -10.40 2.96 -4.21
N ALA A 31 -9.58 3.76 -4.89
CA ALA A 31 -9.90 4.30 -6.21
C ALA A 31 -10.06 3.19 -7.27
N ILE A 32 -9.15 2.21 -7.29
CA ILE A 32 -9.21 1.06 -8.20
C ILE A 32 -10.47 0.24 -7.93
N LYS A 33 -10.76 -0.08 -6.67
CA LYS A 33 -11.96 -0.82 -6.28
C LYS A 33 -13.23 -0.13 -6.75
N SER A 34 -13.33 1.19 -6.56
CA SER A 34 -14.49 1.98 -6.98
C SER A 34 -14.65 2.00 -8.51
N LYS A 35 -13.56 2.22 -9.25
CA LYS A 35 -13.59 2.19 -10.73
C LYS A 35 -13.94 0.81 -11.28
N LEU A 36 -13.36 -0.24 -10.72
CA LEU A 36 -13.64 -1.62 -11.12
C LEU A 36 -15.11 -1.95 -10.90
N ARG A 37 -15.62 -1.67 -9.69
CA ARG A 37 -17.04 -1.85 -9.35
C ARG A 37 -17.95 -1.14 -10.35
N GLY A 38 -17.72 0.15 -10.58
CA GLY A 38 -18.52 0.94 -11.52
C GLY A 38 -18.41 0.42 -12.96
N THR A 39 -17.30 -0.19 -13.35
CA THR A 39 -17.14 -0.80 -14.68
C THR A 39 -17.95 -2.09 -14.80
N MET A 40 -17.89 -2.95 -13.80
CA MET A 40 -18.64 -4.21 -13.78
C MET A 40 -20.16 -3.94 -13.71
N GLU A 41 -20.59 -2.96 -12.93
CA GLU A 41 -22.00 -2.52 -12.87
C GLU A 41 -22.46 -1.96 -14.22
N LYS A 42 -21.64 -1.16 -14.91
CA LYS A 42 -21.94 -0.67 -16.27
C LYS A 42 -22.10 -1.78 -17.30
N TRP A 43 -21.45 -2.92 -17.08
CA TRP A 43 -21.54 -4.09 -17.96
C TRP A 43 -22.63 -5.08 -17.52
N ASN A 44 -23.49 -4.70 -16.56
CA ASN A 44 -24.55 -5.56 -16.00
C ASN A 44 -24.02 -6.90 -15.47
N VAL A 45 -22.79 -6.91 -14.92
CA VAL A 45 -22.24 -8.08 -14.25
C VAL A 45 -23.10 -8.39 -13.01
N ASP A 46 -23.33 -9.67 -12.76
CA ASP A 46 -24.10 -10.15 -11.61
C ASP A 46 -23.59 -9.55 -10.27
N PRO A 47 -24.48 -9.07 -9.38
CA PRO A 47 -24.07 -8.41 -8.13
C PRO A 47 -23.19 -9.27 -7.20
N ALA A 48 -23.38 -10.59 -7.17
CA ALA A 48 -22.54 -11.49 -6.39
C ALA A 48 -21.12 -11.54 -6.98
N LEU A 49 -20.99 -11.61 -8.31
CA LEU A 49 -19.70 -11.55 -8.99
C LEU A 49 -19.00 -10.20 -8.83
N VAL A 50 -19.74 -9.08 -8.84
CA VAL A 50 -19.18 -7.75 -8.56
C VAL A 50 -18.58 -7.71 -7.16
N SER A 51 -19.34 -8.12 -6.13
CA SER A 51 -18.86 -8.08 -4.75
C SER A 51 -17.68 -9.02 -4.50
N PHE A 52 -17.72 -10.23 -5.06
CA PHE A 52 -16.64 -11.21 -4.97
C PHE A 52 -15.37 -10.75 -5.68
N GLY A 53 -15.48 -10.38 -6.97
CA GLY A 53 -14.32 -9.96 -7.77
C GLY A 53 -13.67 -8.68 -7.27
N THR A 54 -14.48 -7.66 -6.91
CA THR A 54 -13.95 -6.43 -6.33
C THR A 54 -13.34 -6.64 -4.95
N GLY A 55 -13.87 -7.59 -4.17
CA GLY A 55 -13.30 -8.00 -2.89
C GLY A 55 -11.91 -8.64 -3.04
N ILE A 56 -11.77 -9.62 -3.94
CA ILE A 56 -10.48 -10.27 -4.22
C ILE A 56 -9.44 -9.25 -4.66
N ILE A 57 -9.77 -8.42 -5.65
CA ILE A 57 -8.83 -7.42 -6.17
C ILE A 57 -8.42 -6.43 -5.09
N PHE A 58 -9.36 -5.99 -4.24
CA PHE A 58 -9.05 -5.13 -3.12
C PHE A 58 -8.05 -5.77 -2.14
N TYR A 59 -8.28 -7.02 -1.72
CA TYR A 59 -7.38 -7.68 -0.77
C TYR A 59 -6.01 -7.98 -1.38
N VAL A 60 -5.92 -8.40 -2.64
CA VAL A 60 -4.64 -8.64 -3.32
C VAL A 60 -3.82 -7.35 -3.41
N LEU A 61 -4.45 -6.24 -3.80
CA LEU A 61 -3.78 -4.94 -3.85
C LEU A 61 -3.35 -4.47 -2.45
N MET A 62 -4.19 -4.68 -1.45
CA MET A 62 -3.87 -4.31 -0.06
C MET A 62 -2.65 -5.09 0.45
N ILE A 63 -2.59 -6.41 0.20
CA ILE A 63 -1.44 -7.23 0.56
C ILE A 63 -0.18 -6.69 -0.12
N ALA A 64 -0.23 -6.37 -1.42
CA ALA A 64 0.91 -5.79 -2.13
C ALA A 64 1.38 -4.46 -1.52
N VAL A 65 0.46 -3.57 -1.13
CA VAL A 65 0.77 -2.30 -0.46
C VAL A 65 1.44 -2.53 0.90
N VAL A 66 0.89 -3.43 1.71
CA VAL A 66 1.47 -3.77 3.02
C VAL A 66 2.86 -4.36 2.85
N LEU A 67 3.05 -5.29 1.90
CA LEU A 67 4.36 -5.86 1.60
C LEU A 67 5.36 -4.79 1.14
N ALA A 68 4.94 -3.84 0.29
CA ALA A 68 5.80 -2.74 -0.14
C ALA A 68 6.23 -1.84 1.03
N ALA A 69 5.29 -1.50 1.92
CA ALA A 69 5.58 -0.71 3.12
C ALA A 69 6.52 -1.45 4.08
N VAL A 70 6.28 -2.75 4.33
CA VAL A 70 7.14 -3.60 5.17
C VAL A 70 8.54 -3.74 4.57
N ARG A 71 8.66 -3.96 3.25
CA ARG A 71 9.95 -4.02 2.56
C ARG A 71 10.73 -2.72 2.72
N ARG A 72 10.06 -1.56 2.63
CA ARG A 72 10.70 -0.26 2.85
C ARG A 72 11.22 -0.11 4.28
N LEU A 73 10.43 -0.51 5.26
CA LEU A 73 10.85 -0.47 6.66
C LEU A 73 12.02 -1.44 6.93
N ALA A 74 11.98 -2.64 6.35
CA ALA A 74 13.02 -3.65 6.49
C ALA A 74 14.33 -3.29 5.76
N SER A 75 14.30 -2.40 4.76
CA SER A 75 15.47 -1.95 3.99
C SER A 75 16.47 -1.07 4.77
N ARG A 76 16.59 -1.28 6.09
CA ARG A 76 17.63 -0.68 6.93
C ARG A 76 19.00 -0.93 6.28
N PRO A 77 19.78 0.12 5.96
CA PRO A 77 21.15 -0.08 5.49
C PRO A 77 21.98 -0.77 6.59
N PRO A 78 22.85 -1.75 6.24
CA PRO A 78 23.81 -2.30 7.20
C PRO A 78 24.69 -1.15 7.70
N LEU A 79 24.88 -1.07 9.01
CA LEU A 79 25.78 -0.09 9.61
C LEU A 79 27.21 -0.43 9.16
N SER A 80 27.73 0.33 8.20
CA SER A 80 29.15 0.34 7.80
C SER A 80 29.86 1.49 8.49
#